data_AF-A0A3D3Q752-F1
#
_entry.id   AF-A0A3D3Q752-F1
#
_cell.length_a   1.000
_cell.length_b   1.000
_cell.length_c   1.000
_cell.angle_alpha   90.00
_cell.angle_beta   90.00
_cell.angle_gamma   90.00
#
_symmetry.space_group_name_H-M   'P 1'
#
loop_
_entity.id
_entity.type
_entity.pdbx_description
1 polymer ?
#
loop_
_entity_poly.entity_id
_entity_poly.type
_entity_poly.pdbx_seq_one_letter_code
_entity_poly.pdbx_strand_id
1 'polypeptide(L)'
;MRDEELRELAERATPGPWTQDAHDDTYLTSPTGHLFWDGEGLGLRWPNDADAAYIAAVSPSVVLSLLDRLRAIEGRETALRSAAQWVAASVNGSHDTMASHDHSKCLPISLDMLRSALSERDDRREERHA
;
A
#
# COMPACT_ATOMS: atom_id res chain seq x y z
N MET A 1 18.28 0.25 5.71
CA MET A 1 17.70 -0.72 4.76
C MET A 1 16.67 0.03 3.96
N ARG A 2 16.80 0.08 2.63
CA ARG A 2 15.89 0.86 1.76
C ARG A 2 14.67 -0.03 1.45
N ASP A 3 13.45 0.50 1.41
CA ASP A 3 12.21 -0.27 1.17
C ASP A 3 12.27 -1.18 -0.06
N GLU A 4 13.03 -0.76 -1.08
CA GLU A 4 13.28 -1.53 -2.29
C GLU A 4 14.15 -2.77 -2.06
N GLU A 5 15.16 -2.67 -1.21
CA GLU A 5 16.02 -3.79 -0.82
C GLU A 5 15.21 -4.85 -0.05
N LEU A 6 14.33 -4.40 0.86
CA LEU A 6 13.45 -5.30 1.60
C LEU A 6 12.41 -5.97 0.67
N ARG A 7 11.89 -5.22 -0.31
CA ARG A 7 11.01 -5.77 -1.35
C ARG A 7 11.71 -6.85 -2.17
N GLU A 8 12.91 -6.59 -2.67
CA GLU A 8 13.66 -7.55 -3.49
C GLU A 8 13.92 -8.85 -2.72
N LEU A 9 14.32 -8.73 -1.44
CA LEU A 9 14.52 -9.89 -0.58
C LEU A 9 13.22 -10.67 -0.36
N ALA A 10 12.10 -9.98 -0.13
CA ALA A 10 10.80 -10.62 0.08
C ALA A 10 10.26 -11.30 -1.20
N GLU A 11 10.47 -10.71 -2.38
CA GLU A 11 10.08 -11.31 -3.66
C GLU A 11 10.88 -12.56 -4.00
N ARG A 12 12.14 -12.63 -3.56
CA ARG A 12 13.03 -13.79 -3.78
C ARG A 12 12.88 -14.90 -2.74
N ALA A 13 12.38 -14.57 -1.55
CA ALA A 13 12.16 -15.53 -0.48
C ALA A 13 10.97 -16.45 -0.79
N THR A 14 10.90 -17.61 -0.13
CA THR A 14 9.76 -18.53 -0.28
C THR A 14 8.46 -17.81 0.12
N PRO A 15 7.44 -17.74 -0.76
CA PRO A 15 6.19 -17.08 -0.43
C PRO A 15 5.53 -17.65 0.82
N GLY A 16 4.83 -16.79 1.56
CA GLY A 16 4.01 -17.18 2.70
C GLY A 16 2.66 -17.79 2.28
N PRO A 17 1.82 -18.18 3.26
CA PRO A 17 2.03 -18.02 4.70
C PRO A 17 3.10 -18.99 5.22
N TRP A 18 3.89 -18.54 6.19
CA TRP A 18 4.78 -19.43 6.92
C TRP A 18 4.08 -19.85 8.21
N THR A 19 4.34 -21.08 8.64
CA THR A 19 3.78 -21.63 9.87
C THR A 19 4.89 -22.17 10.75
N GLN A 20 4.76 -21.96 12.05
CA GLN A 20 5.57 -22.68 13.01
C GLN A 20 5.00 -24.09 13.12
N ASP A 21 5.82 -25.08 12.77
CA ASP A 21 5.53 -26.46 13.14
C ASP A 21 6.21 -26.73 14.50
N ALA A 22 5.52 -27.44 15.37
CA ALA A 22 6.00 -27.77 16.71
C ALA A 22 5.97 -29.28 16.96
N HIS A 23 5.54 -30.08 15.97
CA HIS A 23 5.26 -31.50 16.15
C HIS A 23 6.32 -32.44 15.59
N ASP A 24 7.21 -32.00 14.69
CA ASP A 24 8.03 -32.93 13.87
C ASP A 24 9.46 -32.43 13.59
N ASP A 25 10.14 -31.85 14.59
CA ASP A 25 11.51 -31.30 14.53
C ASP A 25 11.73 -30.16 13.49
N THR A 26 10.69 -29.79 12.74
CA THR A 26 10.71 -28.62 11.86
C THR A 26 10.17 -27.41 12.61
N TYR A 27 10.88 -26.26 12.56
CA TYR A 27 10.40 -25.03 13.21
C TYR A 27 9.65 -24.08 12.27
N LEU A 28 9.97 -24.07 10.97
CA LEU A 28 9.31 -23.20 10.01
C LEU A 28 8.98 -23.95 8.73
N THR A 29 7.72 -23.89 8.35
CA THR A 29 7.18 -24.50 7.14
C THR A 29 6.48 -23.47 6.27
N SER A 30 6.40 -23.80 4.99
CA SER A 30 5.60 -23.12 3.96
C SER A 30 4.69 -24.15 3.29
N PRO A 31 3.69 -23.74 2.50
CA PRO A 31 2.90 -24.66 1.67
C PRO A 31 3.76 -25.49 0.71
N THR A 32 4.96 -25.02 0.38
CA THR A 32 5.91 -25.70 -0.53
C THR A 32 6.90 -26.63 0.19
N GLY A 33 6.89 -26.68 1.53
CA GLY A 33 7.76 -27.54 2.33
C GLY A 33 8.47 -26.82 3.48
N HIS A 34 9.46 -27.50 4.06
CA HIS A 34 10.23 -27.00 5.20
C HIS A 34 11.14 -25.83 4.78
N LEU A 35 11.11 -24.74 5.55
CA LEU A 35 11.96 -23.55 5.37
C LEU A 35 13.20 -23.62 6.25
N PHE A 36 13.02 -24.11 7.47
CA PHE A 36 14.08 -24.31 8.44
C PHE A 36 13.80 -25.58 9.24
N TRP A 37 14.79 -26.45 9.26
CA TRP A 37 14.77 -27.75 9.93
C TRP A 37 16.06 -27.89 10.72
N ASP A 38 15.98 -28.36 11.97
CA ASP A 38 17.15 -28.48 12.85
C ASP A 38 17.94 -29.79 12.65
N GLY A 39 17.35 -30.80 11.98
CA GLY A 39 18.04 -31.99 11.47
C GLY A 39 18.66 -32.89 12.55
N GLU A 40 18.12 -34.11 12.68
CA GLU A 40 18.67 -35.25 13.45
C GLU A 40 19.56 -34.89 14.67
N GLY A 41 18.94 -34.64 15.82
CA GLY A 41 19.57 -34.94 17.12
C GLY A 41 20.84 -34.16 17.48
N LEU A 42 21.21 -33.09 16.74
CA LEU A 42 22.34 -32.23 17.12
C LEU A 42 22.05 -31.35 18.35
N GLY A 43 20.83 -31.43 18.90
CA GLY A 43 20.41 -30.64 20.07
C GLY A 43 20.35 -29.13 19.80
N LEU A 44 20.45 -28.72 18.53
CA LEU A 44 20.31 -27.33 18.09
C LEU A 44 18.83 -26.96 18.00
N ARG A 45 18.13 -27.07 19.13
CA ARG A 45 16.77 -26.55 19.29
C ARG A 45 16.81 -25.05 19.05
N TRP A 46 15.87 -24.55 18.26
CA TRP A 46 15.63 -23.12 18.14
C TRP A 46 15.53 -22.52 19.56
N PRO A 47 16.40 -21.59 19.96
CA PRO A 47 16.53 -21.22 21.38
C PRO A 47 15.26 -20.64 21.98
N ASN A 48 14.42 -20.01 21.15
CA ASN A 48 13.24 -19.28 21.56
C ASN A 48 12.09 -19.42 20.54
N ASP A 49 11.06 -20.19 20.90
CA ASP A 49 9.88 -20.43 20.05
C ASP A 49 9.17 -19.13 19.63
N ALA A 50 9.31 -18.05 20.42
CA ALA A 50 8.75 -16.75 20.07
C ALA A 50 9.40 -16.13 18.83
N ASP A 51 10.69 -16.39 18.57
CA ASP A 51 11.35 -15.85 17.37
C ASP A 51 10.88 -16.61 16.12
N ALA A 52 10.67 -17.92 16.22
CA ALA A 52 10.08 -18.72 15.14
C ALA A 52 8.65 -18.25 14.83
N ALA A 53 7.82 -18.05 15.86
CA ALA A 53 6.47 -17.49 15.70
C ALA A 53 6.50 -16.09 15.07
N TYR A 54 7.41 -15.22 15.50
CA TYR A 54 7.58 -13.89 14.94
C TYR A 54 7.95 -13.95 13.45
N ILE A 55 8.98 -14.73 13.10
CA ILE A 55 9.44 -14.91 11.72
C ILE A 55 8.33 -15.49 10.83
N ALA A 56 7.58 -16.48 11.32
CA ALA A 56 6.43 -17.02 10.60
C ALA A 56 5.36 -15.94 10.32
N ALA A 57 5.06 -15.12 11.33
CA ALA A 57 4.10 -14.02 11.21
C ALA A 57 4.55 -12.94 10.22
N VAL A 58 5.86 -12.67 10.12
CA VAL A 58 6.44 -11.72 9.15
C VAL A 58 6.90 -12.40 7.85
N SER A 59 6.15 -13.40 7.38
CA SER A 59 6.43 -14.05 6.10
C SER A 59 6.54 -13.04 4.93
N PRO A 60 7.25 -13.38 3.84
CA PRO A 60 7.49 -12.45 2.73
C PRO A 60 6.22 -11.87 2.12
N SER A 61 5.15 -12.67 2.04
CA SER A 61 3.83 -12.19 1.57
C SER A 61 3.24 -11.12 2.48
N VAL A 62 3.43 -11.23 3.80
CA VAL A 62 3.01 -10.21 4.77
C VAL A 62 3.86 -8.95 4.63
N VAL A 63 5.17 -9.09 4.48
CA VAL A 63 6.09 -7.95 4.26
C VAL A 63 5.74 -7.19 3.00
N LEU A 64 5.50 -7.88 1.87
CA LEU A 64 5.11 -7.25 0.61
C LEU A 64 3.78 -6.50 0.75
N SER A 65 2.79 -7.09 1.41
CA SER A 65 1.52 -6.44 1.70
C SER A 65 1.68 -5.18 2.57
N LEU A 66 2.57 -5.21 3.57
CA LEU A 66 2.89 -4.04 4.39
C LEU A 66 3.58 -2.94 3.57
N LEU A 67 4.53 -3.30 2.70
CA LEU A 67 5.20 -2.35 1.81
C LEU A 67 4.24 -1.71 0.80
N ASP A 68 3.30 -2.48 0.25
CA ASP A 68 2.26 -1.95 -0.64
C ASP A 68 1.35 -0.94 0.08
N ARG A 69 0.97 -1.25 1.32
CA ARG A 69 0.18 -0.34 2.17
C ARG A 69 0.94 0.94 2.49
N LEU A 70 2.23 0.87 2.79
CA LEU A 70 3.07 2.04 3.04
C LEU A 70 3.14 2.95 1.80
N ARG A 71 3.45 2.39 0.62
CA ARG A 71 3.46 3.15 -0.65
C ARG A 71 2.11 3.81 -0.95
N ALA A 72 1.01 3.12 -0.66
CA ALA A 72 -0.33 3.68 -0.85
C ALA A 72 -0.61 4.87 0.08
N ILE A 73 -0.14 4.81 1.33
CA ILE A 73 -0.28 5.91 2.31
C ILE A 73 0.57 7.11 1.86
N GLU A 74 1.84 6.89 1.52
CA GLU A 74 2.74 7.94 1.02
C GLU A 74 2.20 8.62 -0.25
N GLY A 75 1.61 7.83 -1.16
CA GLY A 75 0.96 8.35 -2.35
C GLY A 75 -0.24 9.25 -2.02
N ARG A 76 -1.06 8.87 -1.03
CA ARG A 76 -2.18 9.71 -0.55
C ARG A 76 -1.69 10.99 0.09
N GLU A 77 -0.65 10.94 0.92
CA GLU A 77 -0.08 12.15 1.54
C GLU A 77 0.46 13.12 0.50
N THR A 78 1.15 12.60 -0.53
CA THR A 78 1.68 13.41 -1.63
C THR A 78 0.54 14.06 -2.40
N ALA A 79 -0.50 13.30 -2.75
CA ALA A 79 -1.67 13.81 -3.46
C ALA A 79 -2.42 14.88 -2.66
N LEU A 80 -2.66 14.65 -1.37
CA LEU A 80 -3.31 15.62 -0.48
C LEU A 80 -2.50 16.91 -0.37
N ARG A 81 -1.17 16.80 -0.26
CA ARG A 81 -0.27 17.96 -0.20
C ARG A 81 -0.29 18.77 -1.48
N SER A 82 -0.24 18.11 -2.64
CA SER A 82 -0.35 18.77 -3.95
C SER A 82 -1.71 19.45 -4.13
N ALA A 83 -2.80 18.79 -3.70
CA ALA A 83 -4.13 19.39 -3.73
C ALA A 83 -4.23 20.62 -2.81
N ALA A 84 -3.70 20.54 -1.60
CA ALA A 84 -3.68 21.68 -0.67
C ALA A 84 -2.86 22.86 -1.22
N GLN A 85 -1.71 22.59 -1.85
CA GLN A 85 -0.90 23.62 -2.52
C GLN A 85 -1.64 24.24 -3.70
N TRP A 86 -2.32 23.45 -4.52
CA TRP A 86 -3.13 23.94 -5.63
C TRP A 86 -4.29 24.82 -5.15
N VAL A 87 -5.01 24.39 -4.10
CA VAL A 87 -6.08 25.19 -3.49
C VAL A 87 -5.51 26.51 -2.94
N ALA A 88 -4.42 26.47 -2.17
CA ALA A 88 -3.78 27.67 -1.64
C ALA A 88 -3.35 28.64 -2.74
N ALA A 89 -2.79 28.14 -3.85
CA ALA A 89 -2.41 28.95 -5.00
C ALA A 89 -3.64 29.57 -5.69
N SER A 90 -4.73 28.81 -5.84
CA SER A 90 -5.96 29.30 -6.46
C SER A 90 -6.64 30.41 -5.63
N VAL A 91 -6.62 30.28 -4.30
CA VAL A 91 -7.17 31.27 -3.36
C VAL A 91 -6.30 32.53 -3.33
N ASN A 92 -4.98 32.41 -3.25
CA ASN A 92 -4.09 33.58 -3.26
C ASN A 92 -4.04 34.29 -4.62
N GLY A 93 -4.06 33.55 -5.74
CA GLY A 93 -4.14 34.13 -7.08
C GLY A 93 -5.45 34.88 -7.35
N SER A 94 -6.53 34.51 -6.65
CA SER A 94 -7.80 35.25 -6.67
C SER A 94 -7.76 36.54 -5.85
N HIS A 95 -6.86 36.65 -4.88
CA HIS A 95 -6.72 37.85 -4.03
C HIS A 95 -5.85 38.93 -4.68
N ASP A 96 -4.90 38.55 -5.54
CA ASP A 96 -4.03 39.50 -6.28
C ASP A 96 -4.66 40.04 -7.59
N THR A 97 -5.80 39.49 -8.02
CA THR A 97 -6.49 39.90 -9.27
C THR A 97 -7.58 40.95 -9.09
N MET A 98 -7.82 41.47 -7.87
CA MET A 98 -8.70 42.63 -7.65
C MET A 98 -8.02 44.01 -7.83
N ALA A 99 -6.80 44.05 -8.36
CA ALA A 99 -6.11 45.32 -8.64
C ALA A 99 -6.03 45.72 -10.13
N SER A 100 -6.33 44.87 -11.11
CA SER A 100 -6.28 45.31 -12.51
C SER A 100 -6.93 44.33 -13.51
N HIS A 101 -7.98 44.81 -14.18
CA HIS A 101 -8.41 44.52 -15.56
C HIS A 101 -8.91 43.12 -15.98
N ASP A 102 -10.17 43.14 -16.42
CA ASP A 102 -10.81 42.38 -17.51
C ASP A 102 -11.11 40.87 -17.30
N HIS A 103 -12.35 40.59 -16.88
CA HIS A 103 -12.90 39.26 -16.58
C HIS A 103 -13.29 38.39 -17.80
N SER A 104 -12.80 38.67 -19.01
CA SER A 104 -13.38 38.06 -20.22
C SER A 104 -12.82 36.70 -20.68
N LYS A 105 -11.80 36.07 -20.07
CA LYS A 105 -11.12 34.92 -20.74
C LYS A 105 -10.65 33.69 -19.93
N CYS A 106 -11.05 33.46 -18.69
CA CYS A 106 -10.66 32.23 -17.98
C CYS A 106 -11.86 31.42 -17.48
N LEU A 107 -12.37 30.52 -18.32
CA LEU A 107 -13.09 29.33 -17.87
C LEU A 107 -12.61 28.13 -18.68
N PRO A 108 -11.85 27.19 -18.10
CA PRO A 108 -11.84 25.83 -18.57
C PRO A 108 -12.69 24.99 -17.62
N ILE A 109 -13.78 24.47 -18.18
CA ILE A 109 -14.73 23.50 -17.61
C ILE A 109 -15.82 24.15 -16.74
N SER A 110 -16.98 24.36 -17.38
CA SER A 110 -18.23 24.73 -16.70
C SER A 110 -18.58 23.66 -15.67
N LEU A 111 -19.07 24.10 -14.51
CA LEU A 111 -19.55 23.26 -13.41
C LEU A 111 -20.67 22.31 -13.87
N ASP A 112 -21.39 22.66 -14.94
CA ASP A 112 -22.36 21.78 -15.61
C ASP A 112 -21.71 20.53 -16.22
N MET A 113 -20.48 20.65 -16.74
CA MET A 113 -19.77 19.53 -17.34
C MET A 113 -19.32 18.51 -16.27
N LEU A 114 -18.91 19.01 -15.09
CA LEU A 114 -18.61 18.16 -13.93
C LEU A 114 -19.87 17.50 -13.36
N ARG A 115 -21.01 18.22 -13.39
CA ARG A 115 -22.29 17.69 -12.91
C ARG A 115 -22.82 16.58 -13.82
N SER A 116 -22.71 16.74 -15.14
CA SER A 116 -23.07 15.69 -16.10
C SER A 116 -22.17 14.45 -15.97
N ALA A 117 -20.86 14.62 -15.78
CA ALA A 117 -19.93 13.50 -15.63
C ALA A 117 -20.12 12.70 -14.33
N LEU A 118 -20.66 13.34 -13.29
CA LEU A 118 -21.01 12.66 -12.03
C LEU A 118 -22.35 11.93 -12.13
N SER A 119 -23.34 12.50 -12.82
CA SER A 119 -24.63 11.83 -13.08
C SER A 119 -24.46 10.54 -13.87
N GLU A 120 -23.65 10.54 -14.94
CA GLU A 120 -23.39 9.34 -15.75
C GLU A 120 -22.64 8.21 -15.00
N ARG A 121 -21.99 8.54 -13.88
CA ARG A 121 -21.27 7.57 -13.06
C ARG A 121 -22.16 6.83 -12.08
N ASP A 122 -23.22 7.48 -11.58
CA ASP A 122 -24.19 6.85 -10.69
C ASP A 122 -25.12 5.90 -11.45
N ASP A 123 -25.55 6.27 -12.66
CA ASP A 123 -26.39 5.40 -13.51
C ASP A 123 -25.68 4.07 -13.88
N ARG A 124 -24.38 4.13 -14.20
CA ARG A 124 -23.56 2.92 -14.49
C ARG A 124 -23.21 2.09 -13.26
N ARG A 125 -23.53 2.56 -12.05
CA ARG A 125 -23.31 1.83 -10.81
C ARG A 125 -24.55 1.05 -10.41
N GLU A 126 -25.74 1.56 -10.74
CA GLU A 126 -27.01 0.86 -10.53
C GLU A 126 -27.22 -0.30 -11.52
N GLU A 127 -26.79 -0.18 -12.78
CA GLU A 127 -26.87 -1.29 -13.76
C GLU A 127 -25.96 -2.50 -13.44
N ARG A 128 -24.99 -2.35 -12.55
CA ARG A 128 -24.08 -3.45 -12.14
C ARG A 128 -24.56 -4.24 -10.93
N HIS A 129 -25.67 -3.83 -10.33
CA HIS A 129 -26.25 -4.45 -9.14
C HIS A 129 -27.69 -4.98 -9.34
N ALA A 130 -28.20 -4.95 -10.58
CA ALA A 130 -29.41 -5.65 -11.02
C ALA A 130 -29.03 -6.95 -11.76
#